data_AF-A0A356L365-F1
#
_entry.id   AF-A0A356L365-F1
#
_cell.length_a   1.000
_cell.length_b   1.000
_cell.length_c   1.000
_cell.angle_alpha   90.00
_cell.angle_beta   90.00
_cell.angle_gamma   90.00
#
_symmetry.space_group_name_H-M   'P 1'
#
loop_
_entity.id
_entity.type
_entity.pdbx_description
1 polymer ?
#
loop_
_entity_poly.entity_id
_entity_poly.type
_entity_poly.pdbx_seq_one_letter_code
_entity_poly.pdbx_strand_id
1 'polypeptide(L)'
;MKDPNRKIGIIFDLDGTLLNTLDDLADAVTQTLCHFGYPTRTYEEIRRFVGNGVKVLMKKSCPEKLTDDHFSECLTYFQEYYKKNMLNKTQP
;
A
#
# COMPACT_ATOMS: atom_id res chain seq x y z
N MET A 1 -26.11 12.90 36.55
CA MET A 1 -26.23 11.47 36.21
C MET A 1 -25.58 11.24 34.86
N LYS A 2 -24.59 10.34 34.75
CA LYS A 2 -23.95 9.98 33.47
C LYS A 2 -24.70 8.79 32.87
N ASP A 3 -25.00 8.86 31.58
CA ASP A 3 -25.72 7.84 30.82
C ASP A 3 -25.01 6.47 30.86
N PRO A 4 -25.66 5.38 31.29
CA PRO A 4 -25.06 4.05 31.38
C PRO A 4 -24.80 3.38 30.02
N ASN A 5 -25.24 4.00 28.91
CA ASN A 5 -25.14 3.43 27.55
C ASN A 5 -24.12 4.11 26.64
N ARG A 6 -23.14 4.84 27.19
CA ARG A 6 -22.05 5.42 26.38
C ARG A 6 -21.14 4.31 25.85
N LYS A 7 -21.42 3.84 24.63
CA LYS A 7 -20.46 3.07 23.84
C LYS A 7 -19.26 3.98 23.56
N ILE A 8 -18.15 3.71 24.23
CA ILE A 8 -16.85 4.25 23.85
C ILE A 8 -16.46 3.49 22.59
N GLY A 9 -16.72 4.07 21.43
CA GLY A 9 -16.14 3.58 20.18
C GLY A 9 -14.64 3.79 20.28
N ILE A 10 -13.89 2.70 20.52
CA ILE A 10 -12.45 2.72 20.38
C ILE A 10 -12.19 2.75 18.88
N ILE A 11 -11.85 3.93 18.36
CA ILE A 11 -11.21 4.05 17.06
C ILE A 11 -9.75 3.69 17.33
N PHE A 12 -9.30 2.57 16.77
CA PHE A 12 -7.88 2.26 16.77
C PHE A 12 -7.17 3.31 15.92
N ASP A 13 -6.37 4.13 16.58
CA ASP A 13 -5.31 4.85 15.90
C ASP A 13 -4.25 3.83 15.45
N LEU A 14 -4.02 3.78 14.14
CA LEU A 14 -3.00 2.95 13.51
C LEU A 14 -1.94 3.83 12.84
N ASP A 15 -1.84 5.12 13.22
CA ASP A 15 -0.99 6.10 12.54
C ASP A 15 0.51 5.73 12.61
N GLY A 16 0.94 4.97 13.62
CA GLY A 16 2.31 4.44 13.70
C GLY A 16 2.62 3.25 12.78
N THR A 17 1.60 2.49 12.34
CA THR A 17 1.79 1.33 11.47
C THR A 17 1.41 1.65 10.03
N LEU A 18 0.35 2.42 9.81
CA LEU A 18 -0.10 2.84 8.47
C LEU A 18 0.90 3.82 7.81
N LEU A 19 1.45 4.78 8.56
CA LEU A 19 2.40 5.74 8.00
C LEU A 19 3.73 5.06 7.64
N ASN A 20 4.25 4.20 8.51
CA ASN A 20 5.43 3.37 8.22
C ASN A 20 5.16 2.41 7.05
N THR A 21 3.95 1.85 6.94
CA THR A 21 3.59 1.04 5.76
C THR A 21 3.43 1.88 4.50
N LEU A 22 3.07 3.17 4.58
CA LEU A 22 2.87 3.98 3.38
C LEU A 22 4.18 4.21 2.64
N ASP A 23 5.27 4.47 3.37
CA ASP A 23 6.60 4.63 2.79
C ASP A 23 7.08 3.32 2.15
N ASP A 24 6.89 2.19 2.85
CA ASP A 24 7.24 0.87 2.31
C ASP A 24 6.39 0.47 1.10
N LEU A 25 5.09 0.80 1.12
CA LEU A 25 4.18 0.61 0.00
C LEU A 25 4.58 1.50 -1.19
N ALA A 26 4.94 2.76 -0.93
CA ALA A 26 5.34 3.69 -1.97
C ALA A 26 6.66 3.27 -2.64
N ASP A 27 7.63 2.83 -1.85
CA ASP A 27 8.87 2.25 -2.35
C ASP A 27 8.60 0.99 -3.18
N ALA A 28 7.77 0.06 -2.67
CA ALA A 28 7.46 -1.17 -3.37
C ALA A 28 6.70 -0.93 -4.69
N VAL A 29 5.73 -0.01 -4.71
CA VAL A 29 5.02 0.40 -5.93
C VAL A 29 6.00 1.01 -6.92
N THR A 30 6.81 1.98 -6.49
CA THR A 30 7.77 2.68 -7.36
C THR A 30 8.75 1.69 -7.98
N GLN A 31 9.31 0.79 -7.16
CA GLN A 31 10.27 -0.21 -7.64
C GLN A 31 9.64 -1.22 -8.59
N THR A 32 8.39 -1.61 -8.34
CA THR A 32 7.65 -2.45 -9.28
C THR A 32 7.46 -1.74 -10.62
N LEU A 33 6.99 -0.49 -10.62
CA LEU A 33 6.79 0.27 -11.85
C LEU A 33 8.10 0.46 -12.61
N CYS A 34 9.20 0.80 -11.92
CA CYS A 34 10.53 0.89 -12.51
C CYS A 34 10.99 -0.44 -13.13
N HIS A 35 10.80 -1.56 -12.43
CA HIS A 35 11.21 -2.89 -12.90
C HIS A 35 10.57 -3.26 -14.23
N PHE A 36 9.28 -2.95 -14.41
CA PHE A 36 8.53 -3.22 -15.64
C PHE A 36 8.59 -2.05 -16.66
N GLY A 37 9.35 -0.99 -16.38
CA GLY A 37 9.49 0.15 -17.29
C GLY A 37 8.24 1.03 -17.42
N TYR A 38 7.39 1.06 -16.39
CA TYR A 38 6.17 1.86 -16.36
C TYR A 38 6.36 3.23 -15.72
N PRO A 39 5.50 4.21 -16.03
CA PRO A 39 5.50 5.50 -15.34
C PRO A 39 5.31 5.33 -13.84
N THR A 40 6.23 5.87 -13.05
CA THR A 40 6.16 5.88 -11.59
C THR A 40 5.06 6.81 -11.11
N ARG A 41 4.59 6.58 -9.87
CA ARG A 41 3.60 7.44 -9.21
C ARG A 41 4.27 8.30 -8.14
N THR A 42 3.70 9.47 -7.92
CA THR A 42 4.08 10.32 -6.80
C THR A 42 3.62 9.70 -5.48
N TYR A 43 4.29 10.06 -4.39
CA TYR A 43 3.89 9.64 -3.06
C TYR A 43 2.45 10.01 -2.73
N GLU A 44 2.01 11.20 -3.15
CA GLU A 44 0.65 11.67 -2.91
C GLU A 44 -0.41 10.85 -3.68
N GLU A 45 -0.13 10.46 -4.92
CA GLU A 45 -0.99 9.53 -5.66
C GLU A 45 -1.10 8.19 -4.95
N ILE A 46 0.04 7.61 -4.55
CA ILE A 46 0.09 6.33 -3.85
C ILE A 46 -0.72 6.40 -2.55
N ARG A 47 -0.54 7.48 -1.76
CA ARG A 47 -1.33 7.73 -0.54
C ARG A 47 -2.83 7.74 -0.80
N ARG A 48 -3.28 8.32 -1.93
CA ARG A 48 -4.70 8.34 -2.33
C ARG A 48 -5.21 6.97 -2.81
N PHE A 49 -4.32 6.06 -3.20
CA PHE A 49 -4.69 4.72 -3.68
C PHE A 49 -4.81 3.69 -2.56
N VAL A 50 -4.12 3.91 -1.44
CA VAL A 50 -4.17 3.08 -0.23
C VAL A 50 -5.59 3.08 0.38
N GLY A 51 -5.95 1.97 1.04
CA GLY A 51 -7.22 1.81 1.77
C GLY A 51 -8.12 0.68 1.28
N ASN A 52 -7.87 0.14 0.08
CA ASN A 52 -8.67 -0.96 -0.51
C ASN A 52 -7.85 -2.25 -0.74
N GLY A 53 -6.73 -2.38 -0.03
CA GLY A 53 -5.78 -3.48 -0.17
C GLY A 53 -4.80 -3.33 -1.34
N VAL A 54 -3.76 -4.16 -1.32
CA VAL A 54 -2.61 -4.06 -2.23
C VAL A 54 -2.94 -4.32 -3.69
N LYS A 55 -3.94 -5.17 -3.98
CA LYS A 55 -4.37 -5.44 -5.35
C LYS A 55 -4.99 -4.19 -5.99
N VAL A 56 -5.81 -3.45 -5.24
CA VAL A 56 -6.41 -2.19 -5.73
C VAL A 56 -5.36 -1.10 -5.85
N LEU A 57 -4.42 -1.02 -4.90
CA LEU A 57 -3.27 -0.12 -4.99
C LEU A 57 -2.47 -0.35 -6.29
N MET A 58 -2.08 -1.60 -6.57
CA MET A 58 -1.34 -1.93 -7.79
C MET A 58 -2.16 -1.68 -9.04
N LYS A 59 -3.46 -1.99 -9.05
CA LYS A 59 -4.33 -1.74 -10.19
C LYS A 59 -4.48 -0.24 -10.51
N LYS A 60 -4.47 0.63 -9.49
CA LYS A 60 -4.47 2.09 -9.67
C LYS A 60 -3.10 2.65 -10.06
N SER A 61 -2.03 1.96 -9.69
CA SER A 61 -0.65 2.42 -9.93
C SER A 61 -0.12 2.02 -11.30
N CYS A 62 -0.38 0.78 -11.74
CA CYS A 62 -0.02 0.28 -13.06
C CYS A 62 -0.79 1.00 -14.18
N PRO A 63 -0.29 0.98 -15.42
CA PRO A 63 -1.04 1.46 -16.59
C PRO A 63 -2.43 0.81 -16.73
N GLU A 64 -3.41 1.56 -17.24
CA GLU A 64 -4.81 1.09 -17.32
C GLU A 64 -5.02 -0.11 -18.25
N LYS A 65 -4.11 -0.30 -19.23
CA LYS A 65 -4.22 -1.33 -20.28
C LYS A 65 -3.19 -2.44 -20.12
N LEU A 66 -3.04 -2.98 -18.91
CA LEU A 66 -2.30 -4.24 -18.72
C LEU A 66 -3.20 -5.44 -19.03
N THR A 67 -2.61 -6.47 -19.63
CA THR A 67 -3.22 -7.81 -19.65
C THR A 67 -3.23 -8.38 -18.22
N ASP A 68 -4.13 -9.34 -17.97
CA ASP A 68 -4.20 -10.00 -16.65
C ASP A 68 -2.87 -10.69 -16.29
N ASP A 69 -2.18 -11.26 -17.27
CA ASP A 69 -0.87 -11.89 -17.09
C ASP A 69 0.19 -10.88 -16.62
N HIS A 70 0.35 -9.77 -17.33
CA HIS A 70 1.31 -8.72 -16.95
C HIS A 70 0.95 -8.09 -15.60
N PHE A 71 -0.35 -7.93 -15.29
CA PHE A 71 -0.76 -7.42 -13.99
C PHE A 71 -0.43 -8.42 -12.87
N SER A 72 -0.59 -9.72 -13.12
CA SER A 72 -0.22 -10.78 -12.18
C SER A 72 1.29 -10.77 -11.89
N GLU A 73 2.12 -10.59 -12.93
CA GLU A 73 3.57 -10.43 -12.77
C GLU A 73 3.92 -9.21 -11.92
N CYS A 74 3.30 -8.06 -12.20
CA CYS A 74 3.50 -6.84 -11.41
C CYS A 74 3.12 -7.05 -9.93
N LEU A 75 1.98 -7.67 -9.68
CA LEU A 75 1.50 -7.92 -8.33
C LEU A 75 2.42 -8.90 -7.58
N THR A 76 2.93 -9.92 -8.27
CA THR A 76 3.87 -10.90 -7.71
C THR A 76 5.18 -10.23 -7.32
N TYR A 77 5.77 -9.45 -8.24
CA TYR A 77 7.00 -8.70 -7.98
C TYR A 77 6.83 -7.73 -6.80
N PHE A 78 5.73 -6.97 -6.79
CA PHE A 78 5.40 -6.06 -5.70
C PHE A 78 5.34 -6.79 -4.35
N GLN A 79 4.65 -7.93 -4.28
CA GLN A 79 4.53 -8.71 -3.04
C GLN A 79 5.87 -9.23 -2.54
N GLU A 80 6.72 -9.71 -3.44
CA GLU A 80 8.06 -10.17 -3.10
C GLU A 80 8.94 -9.04 -2.58
N TYR A 81 8.96 -7.90 -3.26
CA TYR A 81 9.73 -6.73 -2.85
C TYR A 81 9.24 -6.19 -1.51
N TYR A 82 7.92 -5.99 -1.38
CA TYR A 82 7.31 -5.49 -0.15
C TYR A 82 7.61 -6.41 1.05
N LYS A 83 7.47 -7.73 0.89
CA LYS A 83 7.77 -8.69 1.96
C LYS A 83 9.23 -8.67 2.39
N LYS A 84 10.17 -8.54 1.44
CA LYS A 84 11.60 -8.47 1.73
C LYS A 84 12.00 -7.16 2.42
N ASN A 85 11.36 -6.05 2.05
CA ASN A 85 11.76 -4.72 2.50
C ASN A 85 11.02 -4.25 3.77
N MET A 86 9.79 -4.71 4.01
CA MET A 86 9.02 -4.39 5.23
C MET A 86 9.72 -4.88 6.51
N LEU A 87 10.51 -5.95 6.43
CA LEU A 87 11.35 -6.46 7.53
C LEU A 87 12.54 -5.56 7.87
N ASN A 88 12.92 -4.62 6.99
CA ASN A 88 14.10 -3.77 7.20
C ASN A 88 13.76 -2.41 7.83
N LYS A 89 12.55 -1.88 7.61
CA LYS A 89 12.17 -0.54 8.10
C LYS A 89 11.19 -0.56 9.28
N THR A 90 10.44 -1.65 9.46
CA THR A 90 9.52 -1.77 10.60
C THR A 90 10.32 -2.23 11.83
N GLN A 91 10.86 -1.30 12.61
CA GLN A 91 11.39 -1.61 13.95
C GLN A 91 10.30 -1.32 15.02
N PRO A 92 10.23 -2.13 16.09
CA PRO A 92 9.25 -1.96 17.17
C PRO A 92 9.42 -0.64 17.95
#